data_AF-A0A9D4F4I0-F1
#
_entry.id   AF-A0A9D4F4I0-F1
#
_cell.length_a   1.000
_cell.length_b   1.000
_cell.length_c   1.000
_cell.angle_alpha   90.00
_cell.angle_beta   90.00
_cell.angle_gamma   90.00
#
_symmetry.space_group_name_H-M   'P 1'
#
loop_
_entity.id
_entity.type
_entity.pdbx_description
1 polymer ?
#
loop_
_entity_poly.entity_id
_entity_poly.type
_entity_poly.pdbx_seq_one_letter_code
_entity_poly.pdbx_strand_id
1 'polypeptide(L)'
;MPKSKSSKRKQRNCSDNNHEPNAVKVRKQRGPSSDSDKGNVSVSDVLNKVNSVLFGVDNSVFDSSSSSGSTSGISETGSGFVNNMADSSAEPTIRDVMVLLKSASSRRQCLETKMSVMDSIEKRMESFEKEIKQLWVVHEERANKVEERVSRLEDKVGAAELAERVQDLAKERDTLRENVSYLQSQSMRNNLVFTAKPEANGNVFETPEMTEAKLRQHLVSAFKLSQEVANSI
;
A
#
# COMPACT_ATOMS: atom_id res chain seq x y z
N MET A 1 49.58 -35.31 -13.84
CA MET A 1 49.07 -35.20 -12.45
C MET A 1 49.41 -33.81 -11.92
N PRO A 2 48.65 -33.19 -10.98
CA PRO A 2 47.55 -33.72 -10.18
C PRO A 2 46.18 -33.07 -10.48
N LYS A 3 45.18 -33.65 -9.81
CA LYS A 3 43.75 -33.56 -10.08
C LYS A 3 43.03 -32.51 -9.22
N SER A 4 41.91 -32.10 -9.78
CA SER A 4 40.90 -31.14 -9.37
C SER A 4 40.10 -31.47 -8.11
N LYS A 5 39.73 -30.39 -7.41
CA LYS A 5 38.53 -30.06 -6.61
C LYS A 5 37.46 -31.16 -6.44
N SER A 6 36.90 -31.25 -5.23
CA SER A 6 35.47 -30.93 -5.02
C SER A 6 35.08 -30.82 -3.54
N SER A 7 34.15 -29.91 -3.34
CA SER A 7 33.56 -29.40 -2.10
C SER A 7 32.58 -30.41 -1.46
N LYS A 8 32.58 -30.51 -0.13
CA LYS A 8 31.47 -31.08 0.64
C LYS A 8 31.14 -30.20 1.86
N ARG A 9 29.98 -29.58 1.76
CA ARG A 9 29.24 -28.81 2.76
C ARG A 9 28.92 -29.68 3.99
N LYS A 10 29.19 -29.16 5.20
CA LYS A 10 28.63 -29.68 6.46
C LYS A 10 28.47 -28.54 7.46
N GLN A 11 27.23 -28.19 7.77
CA GLN A 11 26.84 -27.31 8.89
C GLN A 11 26.84 -28.11 10.20
N ARG A 12 27.42 -27.54 11.27
CA ARG A 12 27.08 -27.67 12.71
C ARG A 12 27.78 -26.49 13.42
N ASN A 13 27.07 -25.49 13.95
CA ASN A 13 26.39 -25.37 15.26
C ASN A 13 27.28 -24.87 16.42
N CYS A 14 26.81 -23.76 17.03
CA CYS A 14 27.00 -23.26 18.41
C CYS A 14 28.41 -22.74 18.78
N SER A 15 28.63 -21.71 19.61
CA SER A 15 27.86 -21.12 20.71
C SER A 15 28.50 -19.77 21.14
N ASP A 16 27.71 -18.78 21.59
CA ASP A 16 27.81 -18.08 22.91
C ASP A 16 28.29 -16.61 22.72
N ASN A 17 27.78 -15.54 23.37
CA ASN A 17 26.95 -15.36 24.56
C ASN A 17 26.27 -13.96 24.56
N ASN A 18 25.00 -13.95 25.00
CA ASN A 18 24.31 -13.03 25.95
C ASN A 18 24.26 -11.50 25.75
N HIS A 19 23.04 -10.97 25.52
CA HIS A 19 22.21 -10.39 26.60
C HIS A 19 20.76 -10.09 26.15
N GLU A 20 19.79 -10.73 26.80
CA GLU A 20 18.39 -10.31 26.94
C GLU A 20 18.26 -9.33 28.14
N PRO A 21 17.09 -8.70 28.46
CA PRO A 21 15.76 -8.84 27.86
C PRO A 21 15.04 -7.50 27.56
N ASN A 22 14.08 -7.51 26.64
CA ASN A 22 12.78 -6.87 26.90
C ASN A 22 11.71 -7.30 25.89
N ALA A 23 10.65 -7.89 26.44
CA ALA A 23 9.55 -8.49 25.72
C ALA A 23 8.69 -7.43 25.02
N VAL A 24 8.65 -7.45 23.69
CA VAL A 24 7.60 -6.78 22.91
C VAL A 24 6.74 -7.85 22.24
N LYS A 25 5.55 -8.05 22.81
CA LYS A 25 4.45 -8.85 22.25
C LYS A 25 4.21 -8.45 20.78
N VAL A 26 4.60 -9.32 19.84
CA VAL A 26 4.14 -9.25 18.45
C VAL A 26 2.66 -9.63 18.42
N ARG A 27 1.79 -8.64 18.49
CA ARG A 27 0.36 -8.81 18.31
C ARG A 27 0.10 -8.95 16.80
N LYS A 28 0.00 -10.19 16.33
CA LYS A 28 -0.66 -10.51 15.05
C LYS A 28 -2.04 -9.84 15.08
N GLN A 29 -2.28 -8.85 14.22
CA GLN A 29 -3.64 -8.40 13.94
C GLN A 29 -4.35 -9.52 13.18
N ARG A 30 -4.94 -10.45 13.95
CA ARG A 30 -6.11 -11.20 13.50
C ARG A 30 -7.24 -10.17 13.39
N GLY A 31 -7.86 -10.09 12.22
CA GLY A 31 -9.15 -9.43 12.05
C GLY A 31 -10.17 -9.97 13.06
N PRO A 32 -11.28 -9.25 13.29
CA PRO A 32 -12.26 -9.67 14.28
C PRO A 32 -12.81 -11.05 13.90
N SER A 33 -12.44 -12.04 14.71
CA SER A 33 -13.07 -13.36 14.76
C SER A 33 -14.46 -13.13 15.33
N SER A 34 -15.46 -13.25 14.45
CA SER A 34 -16.87 -13.26 14.80
C SER A 34 -17.36 -14.71 14.84
N ASP A 35 -17.10 -15.40 15.94
CA ASP A 35 -17.97 -16.49 16.39
C ASP A 35 -18.82 -15.95 17.52
N SER A 36 -20.08 -15.64 17.21
CA SER A 36 -21.22 -15.74 18.13
C SER A 36 -22.48 -15.29 17.41
N ASP A 37 -23.20 -16.27 16.85
CA ASP A 37 -24.67 -16.38 16.88
C ASP A 37 -25.46 -15.10 17.17
N LYS A 38 -25.42 -14.15 16.23
CA LYS A 38 -26.48 -13.17 16.06
C LYS A 38 -26.74 -13.08 14.58
N GLY A 39 -27.86 -13.70 14.18
CA GLY A 39 -28.26 -13.86 12.79
C GLY A 39 -27.99 -12.61 11.98
N ASN A 40 -27.30 -12.80 10.85
CA ASN A 40 -27.11 -11.76 9.85
C ASN A 40 -28.48 -11.22 9.48
N VAL A 41 -28.90 -10.10 10.07
CA VAL A 41 -30.09 -9.39 9.64
C VAL A 41 -29.71 -8.80 8.30
N SER A 42 -30.23 -9.40 7.22
CA SER A 42 -29.94 -8.93 5.89
C SER A 42 -30.39 -7.47 5.79
N VAL A 43 -29.65 -6.64 5.05
CA VAL A 43 -30.10 -5.28 4.71
C VAL A 43 -31.49 -5.33 4.09
N SER A 44 -31.79 -6.40 3.34
CA SER A 44 -33.12 -6.69 2.81
C SER A 44 -34.17 -6.93 3.90
N ASP A 45 -33.82 -7.56 5.03
CA ASP A 45 -34.76 -7.79 6.15
C ASP A 45 -35.04 -6.49 6.90
N VAL A 46 -34.02 -5.63 7.08
CA VAL A 46 -34.20 -4.30 7.67
C VAL A 46 -35.07 -3.44 6.76
N LEU A 47 -34.78 -3.39 5.46
CA LEU A 47 -35.53 -2.61 4.50
C LEU A 47 -36.96 -3.13 4.32
N ASN A 48 -37.17 -4.46 4.34
CA ASN A 48 -38.51 -5.04 4.30
C ASN A 48 -39.30 -4.74 5.57
N LYS A 49 -38.65 -4.75 6.74
CA LYS A 49 -39.29 -4.40 8.01
C LYS A 49 -39.63 -2.90 8.08
N VAL A 50 -38.73 -2.06 7.58
CA VAL A 50 -38.94 -0.60 7.45
C VAL A 50 -40.06 -0.32 6.45
N ASN A 51 -40.07 -0.98 5.28
CA ASN A 51 -41.13 -0.84 4.28
C ASN A 51 -42.48 -1.35 4.76
N SER A 52 -42.52 -2.43 5.55
CA SER A 52 -43.74 -2.92 6.19
C SER A 52 -44.32 -1.92 7.20
N VAL A 53 -43.46 -1.17 7.90
CA VAL A 53 -43.89 -0.15 8.88
C VAL A 53 -44.23 1.19 8.23
N LEU A 54 -43.53 1.57 7.14
CA LEU A 54 -43.77 2.82 6.42
C LEU A 54 -44.93 2.73 5.44
N PHE A 55 -45.04 1.62 4.71
CA PHE A 55 -45.94 1.43 3.57
C PHE A 55 -46.89 0.23 3.75
N GLY A 56 -47.12 -0.21 4.99
CA GLY A 56 -47.89 -1.40 5.34
C GLY A 56 -49.05 -1.69 4.37
N VAL A 57 -48.94 -2.85 3.70
CA VAL A 57 -49.78 -3.32 2.60
C VAL A 57 -51.26 -3.51 2.96
N ASP A 58 -51.66 -3.36 4.22
CA ASP A 58 -53.07 -3.52 4.64
C ASP A 58 -53.68 -2.32 5.37
N ASN A 59 -53.08 -1.12 5.30
CA ASN A 59 -53.78 0.09 5.74
C ASN A 59 -53.55 1.23 4.76
N SER A 60 -54.24 1.13 3.64
CA SER A 60 -54.55 2.26 2.77
C SER A 60 -55.04 3.43 3.63
N VAL A 61 -54.29 4.52 3.62
CA VAL A 61 -54.64 5.79 4.28
C VAL A 61 -55.90 6.41 3.68
N PHE A 62 -56.42 5.85 2.57
CA PHE A 62 -57.56 6.35 1.82
C PHE A 62 -58.58 5.27 1.35
N ASP A 63 -58.67 4.10 1.97
CA ASP A 63 -59.76 3.17 1.65
C ASP A 63 -60.93 3.32 2.62
N SER A 64 -61.93 4.05 2.14
CA SER A 64 -63.31 3.87 2.57
C SER A 64 -64.05 3.10 1.48
N SER A 65 -64.05 1.77 1.54
CA SER A 65 -65.11 0.98 0.89
C SER A 65 -65.30 -0.37 1.59
N SER A 66 -66.37 -0.41 2.38
CA SER A 66 -67.29 -1.52 2.63
C SER A 66 -66.95 -2.89 2.03
N SER A 67 -66.79 -3.87 2.92
CA SER A 67 -66.87 -5.29 2.60
C SER A 67 -68.27 -5.69 2.15
N SER A 68 -68.42 -6.11 0.90
CA SER A 68 -69.45 -7.08 0.48
C SER A 68 -68.88 -7.91 -0.67
N GLY A 69 -69.05 -9.22 -0.56
CA GLY A 69 -68.27 -10.21 -1.28
C GLY A 69 -68.54 -10.37 -2.78
N SER A 70 -67.52 -10.94 -3.42
CA SER A 70 -67.55 -11.93 -4.50
C SER A 70 -67.91 -11.51 -5.94
N THR A 71 -66.97 -11.90 -6.82
CA THR A 71 -67.08 -12.29 -8.25
C THR A 71 -66.64 -11.28 -9.33
N SER A 72 -65.50 -11.62 -9.96
CA SER A 72 -65.15 -11.61 -11.40
C SER A 72 -65.51 -10.42 -12.31
N GLY A 73 -64.48 -9.90 -13.00
CA GLY A 73 -64.57 -9.57 -14.44
C GLY A 73 -64.46 -8.09 -14.84
N ILE A 74 -63.25 -7.71 -15.31
CA ILE A 74 -62.90 -6.83 -16.44
C ILE A 74 -63.97 -5.82 -16.94
N SER A 75 -63.65 -4.52 -16.97
CA SER A 75 -63.57 -3.64 -18.18
C SER A 75 -63.45 -2.15 -17.84
N GLU A 76 -62.66 -1.46 -18.65
CA GLU A 76 -62.44 -0.01 -18.70
C GLU A 76 -63.74 0.80 -18.89
N THR A 77 -63.75 2.04 -18.39
CA THR A 77 -64.02 3.30 -19.12
C THR A 77 -64.69 4.35 -18.23
N GLY A 78 -64.19 5.59 -18.33
CA GLY A 78 -65.03 6.78 -18.42
C GLY A 78 -65.76 7.29 -17.16
N SER A 79 -65.32 8.47 -16.72
CA SER A 79 -66.20 9.62 -16.42
C SER A 79 -67.44 9.37 -15.56
N GLY A 80 -67.36 9.79 -14.29
CA GLY A 80 -68.55 10.01 -13.48
C GLY A 80 -68.22 10.50 -12.09
N PHE A 81 -67.96 11.80 -11.96
CA PHE A 81 -68.11 12.49 -10.67
C PHE A 81 -69.61 12.49 -10.34
N VAL A 82 -70.09 11.38 -9.78
CA VAL A 82 -71.43 11.29 -9.20
C VAL A 82 -71.35 11.81 -7.78
N ASN A 83 -71.75 13.08 -7.61
CA ASN A 83 -72.23 13.58 -6.33
C ASN A 83 -73.43 12.73 -5.90
N ASN A 84 -73.18 11.65 -5.17
CA ASN A 84 -74.20 10.99 -4.38
C ASN A 84 -74.39 11.79 -3.09
N MET A 85 -75.11 12.91 -3.21
CA MET A 85 -75.95 13.39 -2.11
C MET A 85 -77.08 12.37 -1.93
N ALA A 86 -76.75 11.24 -1.30
CA ALA A 86 -77.72 10.40 -0.64
C ALA A 86 -77.63 10.75 0.85
N ASP A 87 -78.48 11.69 1.25
CA ASP A 87 -78.83 11.95 2.63
C ASP A 87 -79.57 10.72 3.18
N SER A 88 -78.82 9.68 3.53
CA SER A 88 -79.31 8.64 4.44
C SER A 88 -78.95 9.08 5.84
N SER A 89 -79.85 9.86 6.45
CA SER A 89 -79.95 10.10 7.89
C SER A 89 -80.22 8.78 8.64
N ALA A 90 -79.31 7.82 8.55
CA ALA A 90 -79.18 6.77 9.53
C ALA A 90 -78.29 7.34 10.63
N GLU A 91 -78.83 7.52 11.83
CA GLU A 91 -78.01 7.84 13.00
C GLU A 91 -76.88 6.81 13.08
N PRO A 92 -75.62 7.26 13.25
CA PRO A 92 -74.50 6.35 13.34
C PRO A 92 -74.77 5.36 14.46
N THR A 93 -74.71 4.06 14.16
CA THR A 93 -74.93 3.05 15.18
C THR A 93 -73.75 3.13 16.15
N ILE A 94 -73.98 2.84 17.43
CA ILE A 94 -72.92 2.74 18.46
C ILE A 94 -71.76 1.86 17.97
N ARG A 95 -72.06 0.82 17.17
CA ARG A 95 -71.09 -0.04 16.51
C ARG A 95 -70.15 0.73 15.57
N ASP A 96 -70.67 1.62 14.73
CA ASP A 96 -69.89 2.40 13.76
C ASP A 96 -68.94 3.37 14.47
N VAL A 97 -69.44 4.01 15.54
CA VAL A 97 -68.64 4.87 16.41
C VAL A 97 -67.51 4.07 17.07
N MET A 98 -67.79 2.88 17.59
CA MET A 98 -66.76 2.02 18.20
C MET A 98 -65.67 1.59 17.20
N VAL A 99 -66.04 1.25 15.96
CA VAL A 99 -65.07 0.87 14.92
C VAL A 99 -64.18 2.06 14.57
N LEU A 100 -64.76 3.25 14.41
CA LEU A 100 -64.00 4.48 14.16
C LEU A 100 -63.04 4.81 15.32
N LEU A 101 -63.48 4.69 16.57
CA LEU A 101 -62.63 4.92 17.74
C LEU A 101 -61.48 3.91 17.84
N LYS A 102 -61.73 2.64 17.48
CA LYS A 102 -60.70 1.61 17.42
C LYS A 102 -59.67 1.93 16.33
N SER A 103 -60.13 2.31 15.13
CA SER A 103 -59.27 2.74 14.02
C SER A 103 -58.43 3.97 14.40
N ALA A 104 -59.06 4.98 15.01
CA ALA A 104 -58.37 6.19 15.47
C ALA A 104 -57.31 5.87 16.54
N SER A 105 -57.59 4.91 17.43
CA SER A 105 -56.64 4.48 18.45
C SER A 105 -55.46 3.71 17.87
N SER A 106 -55.70 2.80 16.92
CA SER A 106 -54.62 2.11 16.18
C SER A 106 -53.76 3.09 15.38
N ARG A 107 -54.38 4.09 14.76
CA ARG A 107 -53.66 5.15 14.03
C ARG A 107 -52.79 5.99 14.97
N ARG A 108 -53.30 6.34 16.15
CA ARG A 108 -52.54 7.06 17.18
C ARG A 108 -51.32 6.26 17.63
N GLN A 109 -51.49 4.97 17.92
CA GLN A 109 -50.39 4.09 18.30
C GLN A 109 -49.33 3.98 17.19
N CYS A 110 -49.76 3.92 15.92
CA CYS A 110 -48.84 3.93 14.77
C CYS A 110 -48.05 5.25 14.67
N LEU A 111 -48.69 6.39 14.95
CA LEU A 111 -47.98 7.68 14.97
C LEU A 111 -46.98 7.76 16.13
N GLU A 112 -47.32 7.25 17.30
CA GLU A 112 -46.40 7.20 18.45
C GLU A 112 -45.15 6.37 18.15
N THR A 113 -45.29 5.21 17.50
CA THR A 113 -44.13 4.39 17.12
C THR A 113 -43.29 5.05 16.05
N LYS A 114 -43.91 5.67 15.03
CA LYS A 114 -43.18 6.43 14.01
C LYS A 114 -42.41 7.60 14.60
N MET A 115 -43.01 8.34 15.53
CA MET A 115 -42.36 9.44 16.24
C MET A 115 -41.15 8.96 17.05
N SER A 116 -41.29 7.85 17.77
CA SER A 116 -40.16 7.25 18.50
C SER A 116 -39.01 6.81 17.58
N VAL A 117 -39.31 6.26 16.40
CA VAL A 117 -38.28 5.91 15.42
C VAL A 117 -37.59 7.16 14.86
N MET A 118 -38.34 8.23 14.63
CA MET A 118 -37.80 9.51 14.17
C MET A 118 -36.81 10.10 15.18
N ASP A 119 -37.13 10.09 16.48
CA ASP A 119 -36.22 10.53 17.54
C ASP A 119 -34.91 9.72 17.57
N SER A 120 -34.99 8.42 17.28
CA SER A 120 -33.81 7.55 17.19
C SER A 120 -32.95 7.88 15.98
N ILE A 121 -33.58 8.18 14.83
CA ILE A 121 -32.88 8.61 13.61
C ILE A 121 -32.18 9.95 13.84
N GLU A 122 -32.86 10.91 14.47
CA GLU A 122 -32.30 12.22 14.80
C GLU A 122 -31.03 12.09 15.65
N LYS A 123 -31.08 11.31 16.73
CA LYS A 123 -29.91 11.04 17.58
C LYS A 123 -28.75 10.40 16.82
N ARG A 124 -29.03 9.49 15.89
CA ARG A 124 -28.01 8.84 15.07
C ARG A 124 -27.44 9.80 14.01
N MET A 125 -28.26 10.71 13.49
CA MET A 125 -27.81 11.75 12.57
C MET A 125 -26.88 12.73 13.28
N GLU A 126 -27.20 13.13 14.51
CA GLU A 126 -26.32 13.95 15.35
C GLU A 126 -24.97 13.27 15.64
N SER A 127 -24.96 11.94 15.88
CA SER A 127 -23.70 11.22 16.07
C SER A 127 -22.86 11.19 14.80
N PHE A 128 -23.47 10.97 13.63
CA PHE A 128 -22.75 11.01 12.35
C PHE A 128 -22.21 12.41 12.06
N GLU A 129 -22.95 13.47 12.37
CA GLU A 129 -22.47 14.83 12.19
C GLU A 129 -21.23 15.11 13.06
N LYS A 130 -21.21 14.62 14.31
CA LYS A 130 -20.04 14.69 15.19
C LYS A 130 -18.85 13.93 14.63
N GLU A 131 -19.06 12.70 14.16
CA GLU A 131 -18.01 11.86 13.57
C GLU A 131 -17.42 12.49 12.30
N ILE A 132 -18.26 13.07 11.44
CA ILE A 132 -17.82 13.77 10.21
C ILE A 132 -16.96 14.98 10.57
N LYS A 133 -17.39 15.80 11.54
CA LYS A 133 -16.61 16.96 12.01
C LYS A 133 -15.26 16.51 12.57
N GLN A 134 -15.23 15.43 13.35
CA GLN A 134 -13.98 14.89 13.90
C GLN A 134 -13.06 14.37 12.79
N LEU A 135 -13.60 13.64 11.82
CA LEU A 135 -12.84 13.11 10.69
C LEU A 135 -12.21 14.25 9.86
N TRP A 136 -12.96 15.34 9.66
CA TRP A 136 -12.46 16.53 8.98
C TRP A 136 -11.23 17.11 9.68
N VAL A 137 -11.29 17.31 11.00
CA VAL A 137 -10.17 17.82 11.80
C VAL A 137 -8.94 16.92 11.65
N VAL A 138 -9.10 15.60 11.78
CA VAL A 138 -7.98 14.64 11.64
C VAL A 138 -7.40 14.66 10.23
N HIS A 139 -8.24 14.81 9.21
CA HIS A 139 -7.80 14.89 7.83
C HIS A 139 -6.95 16.16 7.60
N GLU A 140 -7.43 17.31 8.08
CA GLU A 140 -6.76 18.59 7.94
C GLU A 140 -5.42 18.63 8.71
N GLU A 141 -5.38 18.09 9.93
CA GLU A 141 -4.12 17.92 10.69
C GLU A 141 -3.09 17.07 9.93
N ARG A 142 -3.54 15.96 9.32
CA ARG A 142 -2.67 15.08 8.53
C ARG A 142 -2.19 15.77 7.26
N ALA A 143 -3.07 16.49 6.56
CA ALA A 143 -2.72 17.24 5.36
C ALA A 143 -1.63 18.28 5.68
N ASN A 144 -1.82 19.07 6.75
CA ASN A 144 -0.84 20.05 7.20
C ASN A 144 0.51 19.41 7.55
N LYS A 145 0.51 18.24 8.19
CA LYS A 145 1.74 17.51 8.51
C LYS A 145 2.46 16.96 7.28
N VAL A 146 1.71 16.54 6.25
CA VAL A 146 2.29 16.12 4.97
C VAL A 146 2.91 17.31 4.27
N GLU A 147 2.20 18.44 4.21
CA GLU A 147 2.70 19.68 3.61
C GLU A 147 4.01 20.13 4.27
N GLU A 148 4.06 20.18 5.61
CA GLU A 148 5.27 20.54 6.35
C GLU A 148 6.46 19.59 6.03
N ARG A 149 6.20 18.29 5.88
CA ARG A 149 7.23 17.32 5.52
C ARG A 149 7.71 17.49 4.08
N VAL A 150 6.80 17.83 3.16
CA VAL A 150 7.12 18.11 1.76
C VAL A 150 7.96 19.38 1.69
N SER A 151 7.54 20.49 2.32
CA SER A 151 8.33 21.73 2.34
C SER A 151 9.74 21.50 2.91
N ARG A 152 9.88 20.74 4.00
CA ARG A 152 11.22 20.39 4.54
C ARG A 152 12.06 19.53 3.61
N LEU A 153 11.45 18.67 2.80
CA LEU A 153 12.16 17.88 1.80
C LEU A 153 12.54 18.75 0.60
N GLU A 154 11.65 19.63 0.16
CA GLU A 154 11.91 20.62 -0.87
C GLU A 154 13.03 21.57 -0.46
N ASP A 155 13.09 22.01 0.80
CA ASP A 155 14.21 22.82 1.30
C ASP A 155 15.53 22.03 1.27
N LYS A 156 15.52 20.74 1.62
CA LYS A 156 16.73 19.88 1.60
C LYS A 156 17.19 19.52 0.19
N VAL A 157 16.26 19.37 -0.75
CA VAL A 157 16.54 19.04 -2.15
C VAL A 157 16.85 20.29 -2.97
N GLY A 158 16.12 21.37 -2.69
CA GLY A 158 16.26 22.70 -3.29
C GLY A 158 17.46 23.46 -2.75
N ALA A 159 17.91 23.16 -1.52
CA ALA A 159 19.27 23.44 -1.12
C ALA A 159 20.20 22.70 -2.09
N ALA A 160 20.77 23.47 -3.01
CA ALA A 160 21.72 23.05 -4.03
C ALA A 160 22.93 22.25 -3.48
N GLU A 161 23.04 22.08 -2.16
CA GLU A 161 24.06 21.32 -1.45
C GLU A 161 24.30 19.92 -2.01
N LEU A 162 23.27 19.16 -2.38
CA LEU A 162 23.50 17.82 -2.92
C LEU A 162 24.05 17.87 -4.35
N ALA A 163 23.53 18.76 -5.19
CA ALA A 163 23.98 18.93 -6.56
C ALA A 163 25.41 19.50 -6.61
N GLU A 164 25.69 20.51 -5.79
CA GLU A 164 27.00 21.14 -5.64
C GLU A 164 28.02 20.14 -5.11
N ARG A 165 27.67 19.35 -4.09
CA ARG A 165 28.56 18.32 -3.53
C ARG A 165 28.87 17.20 -4.53
N VAL A 166 27.90 16.79 -5.35
CA VAL A 166 28.14 15.84 -6.45
C VAL A 166 29.07 16.44 -7.49
N GLN A 167 28.89 17.72 -7.83
CA GLN A 167 29.73 18.41 -8.80
C GLN A 167 31.18 18.55 -8.29
N ASP A 168 31.39 18.86 -7.02
CA ASP A 168 32.72 18.98 -6.44
C ASP A 168 33.45 17.64 -6.33
N LEU A 169 32.75 16.58 -5.92
CA LEU A 169 33.31 15.23 -5.95
C LEU A 169 33.66 14.77 -7.37
N ALA A 170 32.88 15.18 -8.38
CA ALA A 170 33.19 14.88 -9.77
C ALA A 170 34.50 15.54 -10.22
N LYS A 171 34.70 16.82 -9.86
CA LYS A 171 35.95 17.56 -10.14
C LYS A 171 37.15 16.90 -9.44
N GLU A 172 37.02 16.58 -8.15
CA GLU A 172 38.09 15.93 -7.38
C GLU A 172 38.49 14.58 -7.99
N ARG A 173 37.50 13.79 -8.41
CA ARG A 173 37.73 12.51 -9.08
C ARG A 173 38.48 12.68 -10.40
N ASP A 174 38.15 13.69 -11.21
CA ASP A 174 38.87 13.96 -12.45
C ASP A 174 40.33 14.39 -12.18
N THR A 175 40.57 15.26 -11.20
CA THR A 175 41.92 15.65 -10.79
C THR A 175 42.74 14.45 -10.30
N LEU A 176 42.15 13.59 -9.46
CA LEU A 176 42.82 12.37 -9.00
C LEU A 176 43.16 11.43 -10.16
N ARG A 177 42.24 11.27 -11.11
CA ARG A 177 42.46 10.44 -12.31
C ARG A 177 43.62 10.97 -13.14
N GLU A 178 43.69 12.27 -13.35
CA GLU A 178 44.80 12.92 -14.06
C GLU A 178 46.13 12.73 -13.33
N ASN A 179 46.15 12.94 -12.01
CA ASN A 179 47.35 12.75 -11.18
C ASN A 179 47.85 11.30 -11.22
N VAL A 180 46.95 10.32 -11.12
CA VAL A 180 47.31 8.90 -11.22
C VAL A 180 47.89 8.60 -12.59
N SER A 181 47.26 9.08 -13.67
CA SER A 181 47.76 8.88 -15.03
C SER A 181 49.15 9.51 -15.20
N TYR A 182 49.34 10.74 -14.70
CA TYR A 182 50.60 11.46 -14.75
C TYR A 182 51.72 10.73 -14.02
N LEU A 183 51.47 10.32 -12.77
CA LEU A 183 52.44 9.58 -11.96
C LEU A 183 52.76 8.20 -12.56
N GLN A 184 51.76 7.51 -13.10
CA GLN A 184 51.97 6.24 -13.80
C GLN A 184 52.86 6.43 -15.04
N SER A 185 52.60 7.47 -15.85
CA SER A 185 53.45 7.82 -17.00
C SER A 185 54.88 8.16 -16.57
N GLN A 186 55.06 8.90 -15.46
CA GLN A 186 56.37 9.26 -14.95
C GLN A 186 57.14 8.02 -14.42
N SER A 187 56.47 7.16 -13.65
CA SER A 187 57.05 5.93 -13.09
C SER A 187 57.44 4.93 -14.18
N MET A 188 56.63 4.79 -15.23
CA MET A 188 56.89 3.86 -16.34
C MET A 188 57.95 4.35 -17.33
N ARG A 189 58.36 5.63 -17.27
CA ARG A 189 59.22 6.26 -18.29
C ARG A 189 60.60 5.59 -18.44
N ASN A 190 61.08 4.94 -17.39
CA ASN A 190 62.38 4.25 -17.38
C ASN A 190 62.25 2.72 -17.25
N ASN A 191 61.03 2.18 -17.33
CA ASN A 191 60.78 0.74 -17.25
C ASN A 191 60.80 0.16 -18.67
N LEU A 192 61.73 -0.75 -18.94
CA LEU A 192 61.73 -1.53 -20.16
C LEU A 192 60.71 -2.67 -20.02
N VAL A 193 59.66 -2.65 -20.85
CA VAL A 193 58.67 -3.73 -20.92
C VAL A 193 59.06 -4.65 -22.07
N PHE A 194 59.57 -5.85 -21.75
CA PHE A 194 59.86 -6.87 -22.75
C PHE A 194 58.60 -7.70 -23.01
N THR A 195 57.92 -7.45 -24.12
CA THR A 195 56.77 -8.25 -24.56
C THR A 195 57.21 -9.45 -25.40
N ALA A 196 56.47 -10.56 -25.34
CA ALA A 196 56.66 -11.76 -26.16
C ALA A 196 58.01 -12.49 -25.98
N LYS A 197 58.59 -12.46 -24.77
CA LYS A 197 59.68 -13.39 -24.40
C LYS A 197 59.09 -14.74 -24.01
N PRO A 198 59.56 -15.86 -24.60
CA PRO A 198 59.15 -17.19 -24.14
C PRO A 198 59.57 -17.34 -22.68
N GLU A 199 58.61 -17.63 -21.81
CA GLU A 199 58.88 -17.92 -20.40
C GLU A 199 59.84 -19.12 -20.34
N ALA A 200 60.95 -18.97 -19.61
CA ALA A 200 61.92 -20.06 -19.48
C ALA A 200 61.20 -21.27 -18.87
N ASN A 201 61.24 -22.39 -19.59
CA ASN A 201 60.58 -23.63 -19.18
C ASN A 201 61.16 -24.12 -17.85
N GLY A 202 60.50 -23.78 -16.74
CA GLY A 202 60.65 -24.40 -15.43
C GLY A 202 61.85 -23.93 -14.60
N ASN A 203 61.56 -23.33 -13.44
CA ASN A 203 62.29 -23.44 -12.16
C ASN A 203 63.83 -23.43 -12.13
N VAL A 204 64.51 -22.86 -13.12
CA VAL A 204 65.92 -22.50 -12.95
C VAL A 204 65.95 -21.12 -12.31
N PHE A 205 66.36 -21.05 -11.04
CA PHE A 205 66.80 -19.80 -10.43
C PHE A 205 68.01 -19.31 -11.25
N GLU A 206 67.76 -18.53 -12.29
CA GLU A 206 68.81 -17.84 -13.00
C GLU A 206 69.40 -16.81 -12.03
N THR A 207 70.64 -17.03 -11.62
CA THR A 207 71.39 -16.02 -10.88
C THR A 207 71.57 -14.79 -11.79
N PRO A 208 71.63 -13.58 -11.24
CA PRO A 208 71.80 -12.35 -12.03
C PRO A 208 73.00 -12.43 -13.00
N GLU A 209 74.06 -13.14 -12.61
CA GLU A 209 75.25 -13.39 -13.44
C GLU A 209 74.95 -14.23 -14.69
N MET A 210 74.07 -15.25 -14.57
CA MET A 210 73.65 -16.09 -15.70
C MET A 210 72.74 -15.32 -16.65
N THR A 211 71.89 -14.45 -16.10
CA THR A 211 71.01 -13.58 -16.90
C THR A 211 71.83 -12.54 -17.66
N GLU A 212 72.83 -11.93 -17.01
CA GLU A 212 73.76 -10.98 -17.61
C GLU A 212 74.60 -11.62 -18.72
N ALA A 213 75.11 -12.84 -18.51
CA ALA A 213 75.85 -13.58 -19.53
C ALA A 213 74.98 -13.88 -20.76
N LYS A 214 73.73 -14.30 -20.57
CA LYS A 214 72.77 -14.52 -21.67
C LYS A 214 72.41 -13.22 -22.38
N LEU A 215 72.27 -12.11 -21.65
CA LEU A 215 72.01 -10.79 -22.22
C LEU A 215 73.18 -10.33 -23.09
N ARG A 216 74.43 -10.42 -22.59
CA ARG A 216 75.64 -10.09 -23.35
C ARG A 216 75.77 -10.95 -24.60
N GLN A 217 75.52 -12.25 -24.49
CA GLN A 217 75.52 -13.16 -25.63
C GLN A 217 74.44 -12.80 -26.66
N HIS A 218 73.25 -12.39 -26.21
CA HIS A 218 72.20 -11.92 -27.09
C HIS A 218 72.56 -10.61 -27.78
N LEU A 219 73.20 -9.67 -27.08
CA LEU A 219 73.69 -8.41 -27.65
C LEU A 219 74.74 -8.65 -28.75
N VAL A 220 75.70 -9.54 -28.50
CA VAL A 220 76.72 -9.92 -29.50
C VAL A 220 76.10 -10.66 -30.69
N SER A 221 75.17 -11.59 -30.45
CA SER A 221 74.59 -12.41 -31.52
C SER A 221 73.53 -11.69 -32.35
N ALA A 222 72.63 -10.94 -31.72
CA ALA A 222 71.51 -10.28 -32.39
C ALA A 222 71.90 -8.90 -32.95
N PHE A 223 72.73 -8.14 -32.23
CA PHE A 223 73.14 -6.79 -32.63
C PHE A 223 74.56 -6.72 -33.19
N LYS A 224 75.27 -7.86 -33.30
CA LYS A 224 76.64 -7.96 -33.84
C LYS A 224 77.64 -7.02 -33.14
N LEU A 225 77.39 -6.70 -31.87
CA LEU A 225 78.34 -5.95 -31.05
C LEU A 225 79.60 -6.79 -30.85
N SER A 226 80.77 -6.15 -30.88
CA SER A 226 82.03 -6.84 -30.57
C SER A 226 82.00 -7.30 -29.11
N GLN A 227 82.57 -8.48 -28.85
CA GLN A 227 82.54 -9.10 -27.53
C GLN A 227 83.16 -8.18 -26.45
N GLU A 228 84.20 -7.43 -26.78
CA GLU A 228 84.82 -6.45 -25.88
C GLU A 228 83.87 -5.30 -25.50
N VAL A 229 83.04 -4.82 -26.44
CA VAL A 229 82.07 -3.75 -26.18
C VAL A 229 80.91 -4.28 -25.33
N ALA A 230 80.43 -5.50 -25.61
CA ALA A 230 79.38 -6.12 -24.80
C ALA A 230 79.83 -6.45 -23.36
N ASN A 231 81.12 -6.73 -23.17
CA ASN A 231 81.71 -7.05 -21.86
C ASN A 231 82.11 -5.80 -21.04
N SER A 232 82.16 -4.61 -21.66
CA SER A 232 82.50 -3.34 -21.00
C SER A 232 81.28 -2.49 -20.61
N ILE A 233 80.08 -2.96 -20.96
CA ILE A 233 78.78 -2.44 -20.49
C ILE A 233 78.36 -3.24 -19.25
#